data_AF-A0A7S7RPW9-F1
#
_entry.id   AF-A0A7S7RPW9-F1
#
_cell.length_a   1.000
_cell.length_b   1.000
_cell.length_c   1.000
_cell.angle_alpha   90.00
_cell.angle_beta   90.00
_cell.angle_gamma   90.00
#
_symmetry.space_group_name_H-M   'P 1'
#
loop_
_entity.id
_entity.type
_entity.pdbx_description
1 polymer ?
#
loop_
_entity_poly.entity_id
_entity_poly.type
_entity_poly.pdbx_seq_one_letter_code
_entity_poly.pdbx_strand_id
1 'polypeptide(L)'
;MKINFKGLKFLAAVSLIYLTLFIFDTSNTFASIQKSGTILYNLLPIFLFIIFITAMLNYFLKPKEIIKHFGKESGIKGVIYSVLGGVLSHGPIYAWYGVLSDMRNEGVKDRLLVTFLYARAVKLPLLPFMIDLFGVLFTIIMTVYILLSSVLQGVAMEYLEKRR
;
A
#
# COMPACT_ATOMS: atom_id res chain seq x y z
N MET A 1 -20.60 13.30 14.27
CA MET A 1 -20.33 11.85 14.11
C MET A 1 -19.79 11.31 15.43
N LYS A 2 -20.54 10.49 16.19
CA LYS A 2 -20.00 9.88 17.42
C LYS A 2 -19.01 8.78 17.01
N ILE A 3 -17.72 9.02 17.21
CA ILE A 3 -16.68 8.02 16.96
C ILE A 3 -16.86 6.93 18.01
N ASN A 4 -17.45 5.80 17.61
CA ASN A 4 -17.66 4.67 18.50
C ASN A 4 -16.37 3.83 18.49
N PHE A 5 -15.60 3.89 19.57
CA PHE A 5 -14.27 3.27 19.64
C PHE A 5 -14.40 1.75 19.76
N LYS A 6 -14.49 1.06 18.61
CA LYS A 6 -14.72 -0.40 18.54
C LYS A 6 -13.59 -1.24 19.16
N GLY A 7 -12.42 -0.65 19.42
CA GLY A 7 -11.27 -1.32 20.03
C GLY A 7 -11.33 -1.48 21.55
N LEU A 8 -12.32 -0.89 22.24
CA LEU A 8 -12.34 -0.87 23.71
C LEU A 8 -12.45 -2.27 24.32
N LYS A 9 -13.21 -3.18 23.69
CA LYS A 9 -13.32 -4.58 24.12
C LYS A 9 -11.99 -5.33 24.01
N PHE A 10 -11.26 -5.09 22.92
CA PHE A 10 -9.94 -5.68 22.70
C PHE A 10 -8.93 -5.13 23.71
N LEU A 11 -8.91 -3.81 23.92
CA LEU A 11 -8.04 -3.19 24.91
C LEU A 11 -8.32 -3.74 26.32
N ALA A 12 -9.59 -3.83 26.72
CA ALA A 12 -9.98 -4.39 28.01
C ALA A 12 -9.51 -5.85 28.17
N ALA A 13 -9.63 -6.67 27.13
CA ALA A 13 -9.15 -8.05 27.14
C ALA A 13 -7.62 -8.13 27.30
N VAL A 14 -6.87 -7.32 26.55
CA VAL A 14 -5.41 -7.25 26.65
C VAL A 14 -4.98 -6.77 28.04
N SER A 15 -5.62 -5.72 28.57
CA SER A 15 -5.36 -5.24 29.93
C SER A 15 -5.63 -6.30 30.99
N LEU A 16 -6.73 -7.05 30.86
CA LEU A 16 -7.05 -8.14 31.79
C LEU A 16 -5.95 -9.21 31.76
N ILE A 17 -5.49 -9.63 30.58
CA ILE A 17 -4.42 -10.62 30.43
C ILE A 17 -3.15 -10.13 31.13
N TYR A 18 -2.71 -8.90 30.88
CA TYR A 18 -1.52 -8.33 31.53
C TYR A 18 -1.67 -8.23 33.05
N LEU A 19 -2.86 -7.90 33.56
CA LEU A 19 -3.14 -7.89 35.01
C LEU A 19 -3.03 -9.29 35.60
N THR A 20 -3.59 -10.32 34.97
CA THR A 20 -3.40 -11.71 35.41
C THR A 20 -1.93 -12.13 35.38
N LEU A 21 -1.21 -11.85 34.29
CA LEU A 21 0.21 -12.18 34.18
C LEU A 21 1.06 -11.47 35.24
N PHE A 22 0.71 -10.24 35.59
CA PHE A 22 1.41 -9.49 36.63
C PHE A 22 1.35 -10.18 38.01
N ILE A 23 0.26 -10.90 38.30
CA ILE A 23 0.06 -11.67 39.54
C ILE A 23 0.88 -12.97 39.53
N PHE A 24 0.95 -13.66 38.40
CA PHE A 24 1.61 -14.98 38.30
C PHE A 24 3.10 -14.91 37.98
N ASP A 25 3.54 -13.90 37.22
CA ASP A 25 4.91 -13.74 36.75
C ASP A 25 5.23 -12.26 36.50
N THR A 26 5.47 -11.54 37.60
CA THR A 26 5.77 -10.10 37.58
C THR A 26 7.01 -9.79 36.75
N SER A 27 8.04 -10.65 36.80
CA SER A 27 9.31 -10.46 36.09
C SER A 27 9.15 -10.46 34.57
N ASN A 28 8.53 -11.51 34.02
CA ASN A 28 8.35 -11.61 32.57
C ASN A 28 7.27 -10.64 32.07
N THR A 29 6.29 -10.30 32.91
CA THR A 29 5.30 -9.27 32.58
C THR A 29 5.96 -7.90 32.40
N PHE A 30 6.83 -7.49 33.33
CA PHE A 30 7.54 -6.21 33.22
C PHE A 30 8.47 -6.18 32.00
N ALA A 31 9.23 -7.26 31.77
CA ALA A 31 10.08 -7.38 30.59
C ALA A 31 9.28 -7.28 29.27
N SER A 32 8.10 -7.91 29.23
CA SER A 32 7.20 -7.88 28.06
C SER A 32 6.61 -6.50 27.80
N ILE A 33 6.20 -5.77 28.86
CA ILE A 33 5.71 -4.39 28.75
C ILE A 33 6.84 -3.47 28.28
N GLN A 34 8.03 -3.59 28.86
CA GLN A 34 9.19 -2.79 28.46
C GLN A 34 9.55 -3.05 27.00
N LYS A 35 9.63 -4.31 26.58
CA LYS A 35 9.92 -4.68 25.19
C LYS A 35 8.88 -4.13 24.21
N SER A 36 7.60 -4.28 24.53
CA SER A 36 6.50 -3.75 23.72
C SER A 36 6.55 -2.22 23.62
N GLY A 37 6.83 -1.54 24.73
CA GLY A 37 6.99 -0.09 24.79
C GLY A 37 8.18 0.39 23.95
N THR A 38 9.33 -0.28 24.03
CA THR A 38 10.51 0.02 23.20
C THR A 38 10.20 -0.17 21.71
N ILE A 39 9.53 -1.26 21.34
CA ILE A 39 9.11 -1.49 19.94
C ILE A 39 8.17 -0.37 19.48
N LEU A 40 7.14 -0.03 20.26
CA LEU A 40 6.21 1.04 19.93
C LEU A 40 6.93 2.39 19.77
N TYR A 41 7.85 2.71 20.66
CA TYR A 41 8.65 3.93 20.62
C TYR A 41 9.51 3.99 19.36
N ASN A 42 10.18 2.88 19.00
CA ASN A 42 10.99 2.81 17.79
C ASN A 42 10.16 2.92 16.51
N LEU A 43 8.91 2.44 16.53
CA LEU A 43 7.99 2.53 15.38
C LEU A 43 7.29 3.90 15.26
N LEU A 44 7.20 4.70 16.32
CA LEU A 44 6.53 6.01 16.29
C LEU A 44 7.05 6.94 15.19
N PRO A 45 8.37 7.18 15.04
CA PRO A 45 8.91 8.00 13.95
C PRO A 45 8.54 7.47 12.57
N ILE A 46 8.57 6.14 12.39
CA ILE A 46 8.21 5.49 11.13
C ILE A 46 6.72 5.71 10.83
N PHE A 47 5.84 5.57 11.83
CA PHE A 47 4.41 5.84 11.66
C PHE A 47 4.12 7.31 11.35
N LEU A 48 4.79 8.23 12.04
CA LEU A 48 4.66 9.66 11.73
C LEU A 48 5.09 9.96 10.30
N PHE A 49 6.19 9.36 9.85
CA PHE A 49 6.66 9.48 8.46
C PHE A 49 5.66 8.88 7.47
N ILE A 50 5.13 7.68 7.74
CA ILE A 50 4.09 7.04 6.91
C ILE A 50 2.85 7.94 6.81
N ILE A 51 2.38 8.49 7.93
CA ILE A 51 1.21 9.38 7.97
C ILE A 51 1.49 10.64 7.15
N PHE A 52 2.67 11.23 7.31
CA PHE A 52 3.09 12.42 6.57
C PHE A 52 3.10 12.18 5.06
N ILE A 53 3.78 11.12 4.60
CA ILE A 53 3.84 10.76 3.17
C ILE A 53 2.44 10.46 2.64
N THR A 54 1.62 9.74 3.40
CA THR A 54 0.23 9.44 3.01
C THR A 54 -0.62 10.70 2.89
N ALA A 55 -0.47 11.66 3.81
CA ALA A 55 -1.18 12.93 3.76
C ALA A 55 -0.76 13.77 2.54
N MET A 56 0.55 13.85 2.26
CA MET A 56 1.05 14.52 1.06
C MET A 56 0.49 13.89 -0.21
N LEU A 57 0.58 12.56 -0.35
CA LEU A 57 0.09 11.86 -1.54
C LEU A 57 -1.41 12.07 -1.74
N ASN A 58 -2.21 12.00 -0.69
CA ASN A 58 -3.65 12.26 -0.78
C ASN A 58 -3.99 13.71 -1.14
N TYR A 59 -3.16 14.67 -0.73
CA TYR A 59 -3.35 16.09 -1.05
C TYR A 59 -2.96 16.41 -2.50
N PHE A 60 -1.80 15.93 -2.95
CA PHE A 60 -1.24 16.25 -4.26
C PHE A 60 -1.78 15.37 -5.39
N LEU A 61 -2.11 14.10 -5.12
CA LEU A 61 -2.50 13.15 -6.17
C LEU A 61 -4.01 12.99 -6.21
N LYS A 62 -4.63 13.57 -7.23
CA LYS A 62 -6.03 13.34 -7.57
C LYS A 62 -6.11 12.31 -8.69
N PRO A 63 -6.95 11.26 -8.58
CA PRO A 63 -7.07 10.23 -9.61
C PRO A 63 -7.26 10.79 -11.02
N LYS A 64 -8.05 11.86 -11.16
CA LYS A 64 -8.33 12.52 -12.45
C LYS A 64 -7.09 13.11 -13.14
N GLU A 65 -6.12 13.62 -12.40
CA GLU A 65 -4.88 14.19 -12.97
C GLU A 65 -3.96 13.10 -13.52
N ILE A 66 -4.01 11.91 -12.91
CA ILE A 66 -3.24 10.74 -13.35
C ILE A 66 -3.78 10.24 -14.70
N ILE A 67 -5.11 10.25 -14.89
CA ILE A 67 -5.80 9.79 -16.11
C ILE A 67 -5.42 10.58 -17.36
N LYS A 68 -5.15 11.90 -17.25
CA LYS A 68 -4.89 12.78 -18.40
C LYS A 68 -3.71 12.35 -19.29
N HIS A 69 -2.82 11.51 -18.76
CA HIS A 69 -1.62 11.04 -19.45
C HIS A 69 -1.75 9.60 -20.00
N PHE A 70 -2.92 8.97 -19.85
CA PHE A 70 -3.22 7.63 -20.38
C PHE A 70 -3.86 7.73 -21.77
N GLY A 71 -3.08 8.06 -22.79
CA GLY A 71 -3.58 8.17 -24.17
C GLY A 71 -3.89 6.83 -24.85
N LYS A 72 -4.78 6.84 -25.85
CA LYS A 72 -5.08 5.68 -26.73
C LYS A 72 -3.85 5.17 -27.50
N GLU A 73 -2.87 6.03 -27.79
CA GLU A 73 -1.70 5.73 -28.64
C GLU A 73 -0.41 5.40 -27.87
N SER A 74 -0.52 5.07 -26.59
CA SER A 74 0.61 5.28 -25.70
C SER A 74 1.82 4.35 -25.85
N GLY A 75 1.84 3.35 -26.75
CA GLY A 75 3.03 2.51 -26.98
C GLY A 75 3.80 2.13 -25.71
N ILE A 76 5.10 2.43 -25.66
CA ILE A 76 5.96 2.27 -24.46
C ILE A 76 5.69 3.35 -23.39
N LYS A 77 5.37 4.59 -23.79
CA LYS A 77 5.09 5.71 -22.86
C LYS A 77 3.92 5.38 -21.92
N GLY A 78 2.91 4.67 -22.41
CA GLY A 78 1.73 4.26 -21.64
C GLY A 78 2.04 3.23 -20.58
N VAL A 79 2.99 2.33 -20.84
CA VAL A 79 3.46 1.37 -19.84
C VAL A 79 4.16 2.11 -18.72
N ILE A 80 5.03 3.08 -19.06
CA ILE A 80 5.72 3.92 -18.08
C ILE A 80 4.70 4.70 -17.23
N TYR A 81 3.71 5.36 -17.84
CA TYR A 81 2.67 6.08 -17.12
C TYR A 81 1.79 5.15 -16.27
N SER A 82 1.53 3.93 -16.72
CA SER A 82 0.77 2.93 -15.94
C SER A 82 1.54 2.49 -14.71
N VAL A 83 2.84 2.22 -14.86
CA VAL A 83 3.72 1.87 -13.74
C VAL A 83 3.78 3.02 -12.73
N LEU A 84 4.13 4.23 -13.19
CA LEU A 84 4.24 5.40 -12.32
C LEU A 84 2.90 5.74 -11.66
N GLY A 85 1.82 5.75 -12.43
CA GLY A 85 0.47 5.98 -11.92
C GLY A 85 0.07 4.94 -10.88
N GLY A 86 0.39 3.67 -11.10
CA GLY A 86 0.11 2.59 -10.15
C GLY A 86 0.87 2.78 -8.84
N VAL A 87 2.19 2.99 -8.90
CA VAL A 87 3.03 3.25 -7.72
C VAL A 87 2.56 4.48 -6.96
N LEU A 88 2.17 5.54 -7.68
CA LEU A 88 1.66 6.78 -7.11
C LEU A 88 0.19 6.68 -6.67
N SER A 89 -0.53 5.61 -7.01
CA SER A 89 -1.93 5.45 -6.63
C SER A 89 -2.06 4.99 -5.17
N HIS A 90 -2.79 5.76 -4.38
CA HIS A 90 -2.94 5.54 -2.94
C HIS A 90 -4.43 5.44 -2.55
N GLY A 91 -4.67 5.09 -1.28
CA GLY A 91 -6.01 4.89 -0.75
C GLY A 91 -6.56 3.48 -0.98
N PRO A 92 -7.86 3.26 -0.74
CA PRO A 92 -8.47 1.95 -0.88
C PRO A 92 -8.63 1.54 -2.35
N ILE A 93 -8.52 0.24 -2.63
CA ILE A 93 -8.60 -0.28 -4.01
C ILE A 93 -9.96 -0.02 -4.66
N TYR A 94 -11.05 -0.10 -3.89
CA TYR A 94 -12.41 0.06 -4.42
C TYR A 94 -12.67 1.44 -5.03
N ALA A 95 -12.01 2.48 -4.53
CA ALA A 95 -12.14 3.85 -5.08
C ALA A 95 -11.56 3.96 -6.49
N TRP A 96 -10.66 3.04 -6.86
CA TRP A 96 -10.01 3.05 -8.16
C TRP A 96 -10.72 2.18 -9.19
N TYR A 97 -11.61 1.27 -8.79
CA TYR A 97 -12.36 0.48 -9.77
C TYR A 97 -13.26 1.36 -10.65
N GLY A 98 -13.90 2.39 -10.07
CA GLY A 98 -14.66 3.37 -10.86
C GLY A 98 -13.77 4.10 -11.86
N VAL A 99 -12.64 4.63 -11.40
CA VAL A 99 -11.65 5.32 -12.23
C VAL A 99 -11.13 4.44 -13.37
N LEU A 100 -10.76 3.20 -13.07
CA LEU A 100 -10.27 2.25 -14.07
C LEU A 100 -11.37 1.84 -15.06
N SER A 101 -12.62 1.76 -14.61
CA SER A 101 -13.77 1.54 -15.49
C SER A 101 -13.97 2.70 -16.46
N ASP A 102 -13.89 3.95 -15.98
CA ASP A 102 -14.00 5.14 -16.82
C ASP A 102 -12.88 5.17 -17.86
N MET A 103 -11.63 4.91 -17.44
CA MET A 103 -10.48 4.80 -18.35
C MET A 103 -10.67 3.71 -19.41
N ARG A 104 -11.22 2.55 -19.03
CA ARG A 104 -11.53 1.47 -19.97
C ARG A 104 -12.57 1.92 -21.00
N ASN A 105 -13.63 2.59 -20.56
CA ASN A 105 -14.68 3.15 -21.43
C ASN A 105 -14.15 4.24 -22.37
N GLU A 106 -13.16 5.02 -21.94
CA GLU A 106 -12.43 5.98 -22.77
C GLU A 106 -11.47 5.31 -23.77
N GLY A 107 -11.32 3.99 -23.73
CA GLY A 107 -10.54 3.19 -24.69
C GLY A 107 -9.08 3.00 -24.31
N VAL A 108 -8.72 3.15 -23.03
CA VAL A 108 -7.40 2.74 -22.52
C VAL A 108 -7.29 1.22 -22.62
N LYS A 109 -6.15 0.73 -23.15
CA LYS A 109 -5.91 -0.70 -23.32
C LYS A 109 -5.87 -1.43 -21.98
N ASP A 110 -6.50 -2.61 -21.90
CA ASP A 110 -6.52 -3.45 -20.71
C ASP A 110 -5.13 -3.78 -20.16
N ARG A 111 -4.12 -3.98 -21.03
CA ARG A 111 -2.71 -4.11 -20.62
C ARG A 111 -2.25 -2.99 -19.68
N LEU A 112 -2.60 -1.74 -19.99
CA LEU A 112 -2.19 -0.58 -19.23
C LEU A 112 -2.94 -0.50 -17.89
N LEU A 113 -4.25 -0.78 -17.90
CA LEU A 113 -5.08 -0.83 -16.68
C LEU A 113 -4.59 -1.90 -15.71
N VAL A 114 -4.24 -3.07 -16.21
CA VAL A 114 -3.71 -4.19 -15.44
C VAL A 114 -2.32 -3.86 -14.90
N THR A 115 -1.43 -3.32 -15.74
CA THR A 115 -0.09 -2.87 -15.31
C THR A 115 -0.20 -1.86 -14.17
N PHE A 116 -1.10 -0.88 -14.30
CA PHE A 116 -1.38 0.11 -13.25
C PHE A 116 -1.84 -0.56 -11.95
N LEU A 117 -2.83 -1.46 -12.05
CA LEU A 117 -3.44 -2.11 -10.90
C LEU A 117 -2.41 -2.92 -10.10
N TYR A 118 -1.50 -3.61 -10.78
CA TYR A 118 -0.48 -4.43 -10.13
C TYR A 118 0.76 -3.64 -9.70
N ALA A 119 1.15 -2.59 -10.42
CA ALA A 119 2.24 -1.70 -9.99
C ALA A 119 1.91 -1.00 -8.65
N ARG A 120 0.63 -0.78 -8.36
CA ARG A 120 0.12 -0.28 -7.07
C ARG A 120 0.47 -1.14 -5.86
N ALA A 121 0.86 -2.40 -6.05
CA ALA A 121 1.34 -3.22 -4.93
C ALA A 121 2.56 -2.57 -4.24
N VAL A 122 3.31 -1.73 -4.95
CA VAL A 122 4.35 -0.87 -4.36
C VAL A 122 3.70 0.27 -3.57
N LYS A 123 3.67 0.12 -2.24
CA LYS A 123 3.18 1.15 -1.33
C LYS A 123 4.32 2.06 -0.89
N LEU A 124 4.49 3.18 -1.60
CA LEU A 124 5.50 4.20 -1.30
C LEU A 124 5.62 4.55 0.20
N PRO A 125 4.51 4.83 0.93
CA PRO A 125 4.59 5.14 2.35
C PRO A 125 5.23 4.03 3.19
N LEU A 126 5.09 2.77 2.78
CA LEU A 126 5.57 1.60 3.55
C LEU A 126 6.99 1.17 3.20
N LEU A 127 7.63 1.76 2.17
CA LEU A 127 9.00 1.43 1.81
C LEU A 127 10.01 1.67 2.95
N PRO A 128 9.95 2.76 3.74
CA PRO A 128 10.83 2.95 4.89
C PRO A 128 10.70 1.86 5.93
N PHE A 129 9.47 1.42 6.21
CA PHE A 129 9.21 0.30 7.13
C PHE A 129 9.77 -1.01 6.58
N MET A 130 9.67 -1.23 5.26
CA MET A 130 10.26 -2.40 4.61
C MET A 130 11.80 -2.38 4.66
N ILE A 131 12.41 -1.19 4.54
CA ILE A 131 13.86 -1.00 4.68
C ILE A 131 14.31 -1.31 6.11
N ASP A 132 13.59 -0.81 7.11
CA ASP A 132 13.92 -1.03 8.52
C ASP A 132 13.85 -2.53 8.89
N LEU A 133 12.85 -3.25 8.37
CA LEU A 133 12.66 -4.67 8.67
C LEU A 133 13.55 -5.62 7.87
N PHE A 134 13.76 -5.34 6.58
CA PHE A 134 14.35 -6.30 5.62
C PHE A 134 15.60 -5.79 4.91
N GLY A 135 15.96 -4.52 5.11
CA GLY A 135 17.10 -3.88 4.47
C GLY A 135 16.83 -3.30 3.08
N VAL A 136 17.78 -2.45 2.64
CA VAL A 136 17.69 -1.71 1.38
C VAL A 136 17.74 -2.63 0.16
N LEU A 137 18.66 -3.60 0.14
CA LEU A 137 18.84 -4.51 -0.99
C LEU A 137 17.58 -5.33 -1.27
N PHE A 138 16.99 -5.92 -0.23
CA PHE A 138 15.73 -6.65 -0.35
C PHE A 138 14.61 -5.74 -0.87
N THR A 139 14.51 -4.52 -0.34
CA THR A 139 13.49 -3.56 -0.73
C THR A 139 13.56 -3.19 -2.21
N ILE A 140 14.77 -2.94 -2.73
CA ILE A 140 14.99 -2.63 -4.15
C ILE A 140 14.62 -3.83 -5.01
N ILE A 141 15.13 -5.02 -4.69
CA ILE A 141 14.88 -6.24 -5.49
C ILE A 141 13.37 -6.53 -5.55
N MET A 142 12.69 -6.49 -4.41
CA MET A 142 11.24 -6.73 -4.36
C MET A 142 10.45 -5.69 -5.14
N THR A 143 10.82 -4.41 -5.03
CA THR A 143 10.16 -3.33 -5.77
C THR A 143 10.31 -3.53 -7.27
N VAL A 144 11.54 -3.80 -7.75
CA VAL A 144 11.80 -4.08 -9.17
C VAL A 144 11.02 -5.30 -9.64
N TYR A 145 10.98 -6.37 -8.85
CA TYR A 145 10.24 -7.59 -9.18
C TYR A 145 8.73 -7.32 -9.35
N ILE A 146 8.15 -6.52 -8.46
CA ILE A 146 6.74 -6.11 -8.55
C ILE A 146 6.49 -5.30 -9.82
N LEU A 147 7.37 -4.33 -10.14
CA LEU A 147 7.22 -3.47 -11.31
C LEU A 147 7.37 -4.24 -12.64
N LEU A 148 8.29 -5.19 -12.72
CA LEU A 148 8.43 -6.05 -13.88
C LEU A 148 7.22 -6.99 -14.01
N SER A 149 6.81 -7.59 -12.90
CA SER A 149 5.67 -8.50 -12.87
C SER A 149 4.36 -7.81 -13.26
N SER A 150 4.16 -6.55 -12.88
CA SER A 150 2.95 -5.81 -13.26
C SER A 150 2.84 -5.61 -14.77
N VAL A 151 3.96 -5.29 -15.43
CA VAL A 151 4.02 -5.16 -16.89
C VAL A 151 3.78 -6.51 -17.57
N LEU A 152 4.42 -7.57 -17.08
CA LEU A 152 4.23 -8.93 -17.61
C LEU A 152 2.77 -9.38 -17.49
N GLN A 153 2.13 -9.12 -16.36
CA GLN A 153 0.72 -9.43 -16.13
C GLN A 153 -0.19 -8.63 -17.06
N GLY A 154 0.12 -7.36 -17.30
CA GLY A 154 -0.60 -6.55 -18.30
C GLY A 154 -0.49 -7.15 -19.71
N VAL A 155 0.71 -7.54 -20.12
CA VAL A 155 0.93 -8.17 -21.43
C VAL A 155 0.17 -9.50 -21.52
N ALA A 156 0.27 -10.35 -20.48
CA ALA A 156 -0.43 -11.62 -20.42
C ALA A 156 -1.95 -11.44 -20.52
N MET A 157 -2.51 -10.43 -19.86
CA MET A 157 -3.95 -10.15 -19.93
C MET A 157 -4.39 -9.76 -21.35
N GLU A 158 -3.63 -8.91 -22.06
CA GLU A 158 -3.95 -8.55 -23.45
C GLU A 158 -3.91 -9.78 -24.38
N TYR A 159 -2.99 -10.71 -24.15
CA TYR A 159 -2.96 -11.97 -24.90
C TYR A 159 -4.17 -12.87 -24.61
N LEU A 160 -4.64 -12.90 -23.36
CA LEU A 160 -5.83 -13.67 -22.98
C LEU A 160 -7.11 -13.06 -23.57
N GLU A 161 -7.20 -11.73 -23.60
CA GLU A 161 -8.37 -11.03 -24.12
C GLU A 161 -8.50 -11.17 -25.64
N LYS A 162 -7.39 -11.11 -26.39
CA LYS A 162 -7.38 -11.34 -27.86
C LYS A 162 -7.78 -12.77 -28.26
N ARG A 163 -7.82 -13.71 -27.32
CA ARG A 163 -8.25 -15.10 -27.55
C ARG A 163 -9.74 -15.33 -27.28
N ARG A 164 -10.44 -14.35 -26.73
CA ARG A 164 -11.91 -14.35 -26.56
C ARG A 164 -12.57 -13.63 -27.72
#